data_AF-A0A382INQ8-F1
#
_entry.id   AF-A0A382INQ8-F1
#
_cell.length_a   1.000
_cell.length_b   1.000
_cell.length_c   1.000
_cell.angle_alpha   90.00
_cell.angle_beta   90.00
_cell.angle_gamma   90.00
#
_symmetry.space_group_name_H-M   'P 1'
#
loop_
_entity.id
_entity.type
_entity.pdbx_description
1 polymer ?
#
loop_
_entity_poly.entity_id
_entity_poly.type
_entity_poly.pdbx_seq_one_letter_code
_entity_poly.pdbx_strand_id
1 'polypeptide(L)'
;AGYSGVDFIKRVVALPGDTISYEKDQLTVNGETVDYRKIGSYQGVDSGKAMSGYRHVRELIDQANYDILLHPLGHSRELSKTTVPEGHYFVMGDNRSHSSDSRFWGYVPEDYILGRAIGIWMHWDWNHNTMQFSRIGGFD
;
A
#
# COMPACT_ATOMS: atom_id res chain seq x y z
N ALA A 1 17.88 -14.83 4.42
CA ALA A 1 17.16 -13.54 4.30
C ALA A 1 15.82 -13.82 3.62
N GLY A 2 14.70 -13.53 4.27
CA GLY A 2 13.39 -14.15 4.01
C GLY A 2 12.60 -13.69 2.76
N TYR A 3 13.23 -13.03 1.79
CA TYR A 3 12.53 -12.44 0.63
C TYR A 3 13.07 -12.91 -0.74
N SER A 4 14.00 -13.87 -0.78
CA SER A 4 14.56 -14.35 -2.05
C SER A 4 13.58 -15.26 -2.78
N GLY A 5 13.35 -15.00 -4.08
CA GLY A 5 12.53 -15.83 -4.95
C GLY A 5 11.02 -15.66 -4.79
N VAL A 6 10.57 -14.53 -4.21
CA VAL A 6 9.15 -14.24 -3.98
C VAL A 6 8.77 -12.93 -4.67
N ASP A 7 7.66 -12.94 -5.40
CA ASP A 7 7.09 -11.75 -6.02
C ASP A 7 6.13 -11.03 -5.07
N PHE A 8 6.15 -9.70 -5.11
CA PHE A 8 5.29 -8.85 -4.28
C PHE A 8 4.53 -7.84 -5.13
N ILE A 9 3.30 -7.53 -4.72
CA ILE A 9 2.55 -6.38 -5.22
C ILE A 9 2.55 -5.32 -4.14
N LYS A 10 3.08 -4.15 -4.46
CA LYS A 10 3.13 -2.95 -3.60
C LYS A 10 2.85 -1.71 -4.45
N ARG A 11 2.52 -0.61 -3.78
CA ARG A 11 2.34 0.70 -4.41
C ARG A 11 3.63 1.48 -4.32
N VAL A 12 4.07 2.07 -5.42
CA VAL A 12 5.12 3.10 -5.41
C VAL A 12 4.55 4.36 -4.77
N VAL A 13 5.20 4.83 -3.71
CA VAL A 13 4.80 6.03 -2.94
C VAL A 13 5.79 7.18 -3.14
N ALA A 14 7.05 6.90 -3.43
CA ALA A 14 8.05 7.91 -3.76
C ALA A 14 9.03 7.43 -4.84
N LEU A 15 9.44 8.35 -5.70
CA LEU A 15 10.30 8.18 -6.85
C LEU A 15 11.76 8.57 -6.51
N PRO A 16 12.75 8.24 -7.37
CA PRO A 16 14.11 8.76 -7.24
C PRO A 16 14.16 10.26 -6.95
N GLY A 17 14.95 10.67 -5.96
CA GLY A 17 15.11 12.07 -5.56
C GLY A 17 14.07 12.60 -4.58
N ASP A 18 12.91 11.94 -4.43
CA ASP A 18 11.89 12.36 -3.47
C ASP A 18 12.40 12.21 -2.02
N THR A 19 11.96 13.13 -1.16
CA THR A 19 12.14 12.99 0.28
C THR A 19 10.87 12.47 0.94
N ILE A 20 10.99 11.50 1.84
CA ILE A 20 9.85 10.82 2.47
C ILE A 20 10.06 10.65 3.97
N SER A 21 9.00 10.83 4.75
CA SER A 21 8.92 10.45 6.17
C SER A 21 7.53 9.92 6.51
N TYR A 22 7.45 9.10 7.56
CA TYR A 22 6.19 8.51 8.01
C TYR A 22 6.16 8.45 9.54
N GLU A 23 5.28 9.23 10.18
CA GLU A 23 5.14 9.31 11.65
C GLU A 23 3.66 9.22 12.02
N LYS A 24 3.29 8.40 13.02
CA LYS A 24 1.89 8.27 13.50
C LYS A 24 0.84 8.08 12.40
N ASP A 25 1.18 7.22 11.44
CA ASP A 25 0.44 6.94 10.20
C ASP A 25 0.31 8.11 9.20
N GLN A 26 0.96 9.25 9.44
CA GLN A 26 0.96 10.40 8.55
C GLN A 26 2.16 10.34 7.60
N LEU A 27 1.88 10.37 6.29
CA LEU A 27 2.90 10.42 5.25
C LEU A 27 3.24 11.88 4.91
N THR A 28 4.52 12.13 4.70
CA THR A 28 5.04 13.39 4.15
C THR A 28 5.94 13.05 2.97
N VAL A 29 5.70 13.70 1.83
CA VAL A 29 6.50 13.57 0.60
C VAL A 29 6.96 14.97 0.19
N ASN A 30 8.26 15.14 -0.09
CA ASN A 30 8.85 16.41 -0.51
C ASN A 30 8.60 17.59 0.44
N GLY A 31 8.42 17.30 1.74
CA GLY A 31 8.12 18.28 2.78
C GLY A 31 6.63 18.61 2.91
N GLU A 32 5.78 18.08 2.05
CA GLU A 32 4.33 18.25 2.08
C GLU A 32 3.66 17.05 2.77
N THR A 33 2.84 17.34 3.78
CA THR A 33 2.06 16.31 4.45
C THR A 33 0.90 15.89 3.56
N VAL A 34 0.79 14.60 3.32
CA VAL A 34 -0.21 14.02 2.42
C VAL A 34 -1.59 14.04 3.09
N ASP A 35 -2.57 14.65 2.44
CA ASP A 35 -3.93 14.73 2.97
C ASP A 35 -4.65 13.38 2.92
N TYR A 36 -5.36 13.05 4.00
CA TYR A 36 -6.18 11.85 4.08
C TYR A 36 -7.66 12.19 4.19
N ARG A 37 -8.47 11.66 3.27
CA ARG A 37 -9.93 11.70 3.38
C ARG A 37 -10.45 10.46 4.07
N LYS A 38 -11.12 10.62 5.21
CA LYS A 38 -11.78 9.50 5.89
C LYS A 38 -12.92 8.93 5.02
N ILE A 39 -12.90 7.62 4.81
CA ILE A 39 -14.00 6.89 4.17
C ILE A 39 -14.90 6.29 5.25
N GLY A 40 -14.31 5.64 6.25
CA GLY A 40 -15.05 5.04 7.34
C GLY A 40 -14.28 3.92 8.02
N SER A 41 -15.01 2.91 8.48
CA SER A 41 -14.45 1.66 8.99
C SER A 41 -14.50 0.60 7.90
N TYR A 42 -13.39 -0.09 7.67
CA TYR A 42 -13.30 -1.16 6.70
C TYR A 42 -14.23 -2.31 7.08
N GLN A 43 -14.99 -2.81 6.10
CA GLN A 43 -15.83 -4.00 6.23
C GLN A 43 -15.20 -5.10 5.38
N GLY A 44 -14.39 -5.94 6.02
CA GLY A 44 -13.63 -6.97 5.35
C GLY A 44 -14.47 -8.20 5.00
N VAL A 45 -14.16 -8.81 3.86
CA VAL A 45 -14.70 -10.11 3.42
C VAL A 45 -13.55 -11.10 3.24
N ASP A 46 -13.84 -12.39 3.29
CA ASP A 46 -12.86 -13.48 3.17
C ASP A 46 -11.62 -13.28 4.06
N SER A 47 -10.41 -13.31 3.49
CA SER A 47 -9.16 -13.05 4.20
C SER A 47 -9.08 -11.64 4.80
N GLY A 48 -9.88 -10.70 4.27
CA GLY A 48 -10.00 -9.34 4.78
C GLY A 48 -10.83 -9.22 6.06
N LYS A 49 -11.63 -10.24 6.45
CA LYS A 49 -12.48 -10.20 7.66
C LYS A 49 -11.68 -9.90 8.93
N ALA A 50 -10.44 -10.37 9.01
CA ALA A 50 -9.56 -10.12 10.15
C ALA A 50 -9.21 -8.63 10.34
N MET A 51 -9.44 -7.80 9.33
CA MET A 51 -9.20 -6.35 9.35
C MET A 51 -10.50 -5.54 9.46
N SER A 52 -11.66 -6.17 9.65
CA SER A 52 -12.90 -5.43 9.86
C SER A 52 -12.78 -4.48 11.05
N GLY A 53 -13.25 -3.25 10.88
CA GLY A 53 -13.10 -2.17 11.87
C GLY A 53 -11.82 -1.35 11.75
N TYR A 54 -10.90 -1.70 10.84
CA TYR A 54 -9.73 -0.86 10.55
C TYR A 54 -10.17 0.48 9.96
N ARG A 55 -9.38 1.53 10.17
CA ARG A 55 -9.65 2.84 9.59
C ARG A 55 -9.41 2.75 8.08
N HIS A 56 -10.45 3.01 7.31
CA HIS A 56 -10.40 3.09 5.85
C HIS A 56 -10.34 4.56 5.46
N VAL A 57 -9.24 4.95 4.84
CA VAL A 57 -8.99 6.33 4.42
C VAL A 57 -8.49 6.33 2.98
N ARG A 58 -8.69 7.46 2.30
CA ARG A 58 -8.12 7.74 0.99
C ARG A 58 -6.96 8.69 1.15
N GLU A 59 -5.79 8.23 0.76
CA GLU A 59 -4.56 9.01 0.67
C GLU A 59 -4.55 9.78 -0.65
N LEU A 60 -4.26 11.09 -0.59
CA LEU A 60 -4.31 12.01 -1.72
C LEU A 60 -2.89 12.45 -2.10
N ILE A 61 -2.27 11.74 -3.05
CA ILE A 61 -0.89 12.03 -3.51
C ILE A 61 -0.94 12.53 -4.95
N ASP A 62 -0.55 13.79 -5.15
CA ASP A 62 -0.57 14.45 -6.45
C ASP A 62 -1.92 14.29 -7.17
N GLN A 63 -1.91 13.67 -8.35
CA GLN A 63 -3.11 13.41 -9.17
C GLN A 63 -3.73 12.04 -8.91
N ALA A 64 -3.15 11.23 -8.03
CA ALA A 64 -3.58 9.87 -7.77
C ALA A 64 -4.05 9.68 -6.33
N ASN A 65 -5.16 8.95 -6.17
CA ASN A 65 -5.76 8.74 -4.86
C ASN A 65 -5.94 7.26 -4.61
N TYR A 66 -5.54 6.81 -3.43
CA TYR A 66 -5.54 5.39 -3.11
C TYR A 66 -6.14 5.13 -1.74
N ASP A 67 -6.91 4.05 -1.67
CA ASP A 67 -7.53 3.63 -0.43
C ASP A 67 -6.53 2.79 0.37
N ILE A 68 -6.38 3.12 1.65
CA ILE A 68 -5.46 2.46 2.57
C ILE A 68 -6.18 2.06 3.85
N LEU A 69 -5.62 1.06 4.53
CA LEU A 69 -6.08 0.58 5.83
C LEU A 69 -5.07 0.91 6.92
N LEU A 70 -5.54 1.53 7.99
CA LEU A 70 -4.76 1.83 9.19
C LEU A 70 -5.37 1.09 10.39
N HIS A 71 -4.52 0.59 11.29
CA HIS A 71 -4.98 0.01 12.53
C HIS A 71 -5.77 1.05 13.36
N PRO A 72 -6.87 0.65 14.05
CA PRO A 72 -7.69 1.60 14.78
C PRO A 72 -7.05 2.07 16.10
N LEU A 73 -6.21 1.24 16.72
CA LEU A 73 -5.65 1.47 18.06
C LEU A 73 -4.13 1.67 18.08
N GLY A 74 -3.47 1.64 16.93
CA GLY A 74 -2.02 1.68 16.85
C GLY A 74 -1.56 2.31 15.54
N HIS A 75 -0.24 2.50 15.44
CA HIS A 75 0.39 3.07 14.27
C HIS A 75 1.29 2.05 13.59
N SER A 76 1.44 2.21 12.29
CA SER A 76 2.34 1.39 11.49
C SER A 76 3.81 1.78 11.76
N ARG A 77 4.76 0.99 11.23
CA ARG A 77 6.20 1.27 11.36
C ARG A 77 6.52 2.69 10.87
N GLU A 78 7.19 3.45 11.74
CA GLU A 78 7.65 4.81 11.41
C GLU A 78 8.91 4.81 10.55
N LEU A 79 9.10 5.91 9.83
CA LEU A 79 10.22 6.18 8.94
C LEU A 79 10.72 7.61 9.18
N SER A 80 11.97 7.74 9.64
CA SER A 80 12.65 9.03 9.69
C SER A 80 12.86 9.58 8.27
N LYS A 81 12.89 10.91 8.14
CA LYS A 81 13.07 11.57 6.84
C LYS A 81 14.28 11.01 6.10
N THR A 82 14.06 10.62 4.86
CA THR A 82 15.10 10.08 3.98
C THR A 82 14.85 10.47 2.52
N THR A 83 15.87 10.39 1.69
CA THR A 83 15.79 10.64 0.24
C THR A 83 15.91 9.33 -0.51
N VAL A 84 15.03 9.11 -1.48
CA VAL A 84 15.06 7.93 -2.34
C VAL A 84 16.27 8.03 -3.29
N PRO A 85 17.18 7.04 -3.32
CA PRO A 85 18.33 7.06 -4.22
C PRO A 85 17.92 6.99 -5.70
N GLU A 86 18.81 7.44 -6.58
CA GLU A 86 18.68 7.21 -8.02
C GLU A 86 18.53 5.72 -8.35
N GLY A 87 17.68 5.41 -9.34
CA GLY A 87 17.38 4.03 -9.76
C GLY A 87 16.62 3.19 -8.73
N HIS A 88 16.06 3.81 -7.69
CA HIS A 88 15.32 3.12 -6.64
C HIS A 88 13.94 3.75 -6.40
N TYR A 89 13.06 2.97 -5.78
CA TYR A 89 11.70 3.38 -5.43
C TYR A 89 11.41 3.08 -3.96
N PHE A 90 10.56 3.91 -3.35
CA PHE A 90 9.97 3.59 -2.06
C PHE A 90 8.55 3.07 -2.26
N VAL A 91 8.32 1.82 -1.86
CA VAL A 91 7.02 1.16 -1.99
C VAL A 91 6.37 0.88 -0.63
N MET A 92 5.04 1.00 -0.57
CA MET A 92 4.22 0.67 0.60
C MET A 92 3.02 -0.19 0.20
N GLY A 93 2.56 -1.05 1.10
CA GLY A 93 1.29 -1.76 0.92
C GLY A 93 0.11 -0.91 1.38
N ASP A 94 -1.03 -1.06 0.71
CA ASP A 94 -2.27 -0.33 1.06
C ASP A 94 -2.78 -0.71 2.45
N ASN A 95 -2.54 -1.95 2.88
CA ASN A 95 -2.74 -2.35 4.27
C ASN A 95 -1.53 -1.94 5.13
N ARG A 96 -1.47 -0.67 5.52
CA ARG A 96 -0.28 -0.03 6.10
C ARG A 96 0.21 -0.72 7.36
N SER A 97 -0.71 -1.16 8.22
CA SER A 97 -0.34 -1.77 9.50
C SER A 97 0.02 -3.25 9.39
N HIS A 98 -0.21 -3.89 8.24
CA HIS A 98 0.02 -5.33 8.03
C HIS A 98 0.85 -5.63 6.77
N SER A 99 1.55 -4.64 6.23
CA SER A 99 2.41 -4.80 5.06
C SER A 99 3.88 -4.77 5.48
N SER A 100 4.61 -5.85 5.21
CA SER A 100 6.06 -5.78 5.05
C SER A 100 6.35 -5.10 3.72
N ASP A 101 7.06 -3.97 3.77
CA ASP A 101 7.38 -3.12 2.63
C ASP A 101 8.63 -2.26 2.91
N SER A 102 8.85 -1.17 2.18
CA SER A 102 10.10 -0.39 2.24
C SER A 102 10.38 0.22 3.61
N ARG A 103 9.37 0.33 4.48
CA ARG A 103 9.54 0.70 5.90
C ARG A 103 10.33 -0.34 6.70
N PHE A 104 10.46 -1.57 6.18
CA PHE A 104 11.15 -2.69 6.79
C PHE A 104 12.40 -3.10 6.00
N TRP A 105 12.29 -3.21 4.68
CA TRP A 105 13.37 -3.72 3.83
C TRP A 105 14.15 -2.65 3.05
N GLY A 106 13.76 -1.37 3.15
CA GLY A 106 14.40 -0.28 2.42
C GLY A 106 13.92 -0.13 0.98
N TYR A 107 14.71 0.52 0.14
CA TYR A 107 14.31 0.85 -1.23
C TYR A 107 14.34 -0.36 -2.17
N VAL A 108 13.56 -0.27 -3.24
CA VAL A 108 13.47 -1.30 -4.28
C VAL A 108 14.18 -0.80 -5.54
N PRO A 109 15.23 -1.49 -6.03
CA PRO A 109 15.87 -1.16 -7.30
C PRO A 109 14.88 -1.29 -8.47
N GLU A 110 15.01 -0.42 -9.48
CA GLU A 110 14.19 -0.47 -10.69
C GLU A 110 14.19 -1.85 -11.36
N ASP A 111 15.36 -2.49 -11.40
CA ASP A 111 15.61 -3.81 -12.00
C ASP A 111 14.76 -4.92 -11.37
N TYR A 112 14.22 -4.70 -10.16
CA TYR A 112 13.36 -5.66 -9.46
C TYR A 112 11.87 -5.42 -9.72
N ILE A 113 11.52 -4.39 -10.48
CA ILE A 113 10.14 -4.10 -10.87
C ILE A 113 9.79 -4.92 -12.11
N LEU A 114 8.98 -5.95 -11.91
CA LEU A 114 8.52 -6.83 -13.00
C LEU A 114 7.47 -6.17 -13.90
N GLY A 115 6.70 -5.22 -13.37
CA GLY A 115 5.67 -4.52 -14.13
C GLY A 115 4.62 -3.83 -13.27
N ARG A 116 3.62 -3.25 -13.93
CA ARG A 116 2.51 -2.55 -13.29
C ARG A 116 1.25 -3.42 -13.29
N ALA A 117 0.65 -3.61 -12.12
CA ALA A 117 -0.67 -4.24 -12.02
C ALA A 117 -1.74 -3.28 -12.60
N ILE A 118 -2.52 -3.76 -13.57
CA ILE A 118 -3.54 -2.96 -14.28
C ILE A 118 -4.99 -3.33 -13.93
N GLY A 119 -5.20 -4.40 -13.16
CA GLY A 119 -6.54 -4.83 -12.78
C GLY A 119 -6.54 -6.15 -12.03
N ILE A 120 -7.66 -6.43 -11.36
CA ILE A 120 -7.93 -7.75 -10.78
C ILE A 120 -8.59 -8.58 -11.86
N TRP A 121 -7.86 -9.56 -12.40
CA TRP A 121 -8.42 -10.45 -13.43
C TRP A 121 -9.51 -11.38 -12.86
N MET A 122 -9.26 -12.03 -11.72
CA MET A 122 -10.21 -12.94 -11.07
C MET A 122 -10.12 -12.87 -9.54
N HIS A 123 -11.26 -13.06 -8.88
CA HIS A 123 -11.35 -13.30 -7.44
C HIS A 123 -12.20 -14.54 -7.17
N TRP A 124 -11.58 -15.56 -6.59
CA TRP A 124 -12.26 -16.80 -6.20
C TRP A 124 -12.64 -16.77 -4.73
N ASP A 125 -13.93 -16.93 -4.45
CA ASP A 125 -14.46 -17.07 -3.10
C ASP A 125 -14.47 -18.54 -2.71
N TRP A 126 -13.52 -18.91 -1.85
CA TRP A 126 -13.36 -20.27 -1.34
C TRP A 126 -14.45 -20.68 -0.34
N ASN A 127 -15.18 -19.73 0.26
CA ASN A 127 -16.27 -20.03 1.18
C ASN A 127 -17.53 -20.45 0.41
N HIS A 128 -17.74 -19.89 -0.79
CA HIS A 128 -18.90 -20.16 -1.63
C HIS A 128 -18.56 -20.94 -2.91
N ASN A 129 -17.29 -21.31 -3.11
CA ASN A 129 -16.77 -22.00 -4.30
C ASN A 129 -17.21 -21.35 -5.62
N THR A 130 -17.14 -20.02 -5.70
CA THR A 130 -17.61 -19.27 -6.87
C THR A 130 -16.76 -18.02 -7.15
N MET A 131 -16.87 -17.49 -8.36
CA MET A 131 -16.26 -16.22 -8.73
C MET A 131 -17.06 -15.05 -8.16
N GLN A 132 -16.38 -14.10 -7.52
CA GLN A 132 -16.98 -12.81 -7.16
C GLN A 132 -16.74 -11.80 -8.28
N PHE A 133 -17.68 -11.74 -9.23
CA PHE A 133 -17.59 -10.84 -10.39
C PHE A 133 -17.53 -9.36 -10.01
N SER A 134 -18.06 -8.98 -8.85
CA SER A 134 -17.97 -7.60 -8.32
C SER A 134 -16.54 -7.16 -7.97
N ARG A 135 -15.57 -8.09 -7.92
CA ARG A 135 -14.17 -7.80 -7.60
C ARG A 135 -13.25 -7.82 -8.81
N ILE A 136 -13.77 -8.12 -9.99
CA ILE A 136 -13.01 -8.02 -11.24
C ILE A 136 -12.81 -6.53 -11.54
N GLY A 137 -11.55 -6.14 -11.80
CA GLY A 137 -11.21 -4.77 -12.15
C GLY A 137 -11.57 -4.46 -13.60
N GLY A 138 -11.88 -3.20 -13.89
CA GLY A 138 -11.91 -2.69 -15.26
C GLY A 138 -10.51 -2.65 -15.86
N PHE A 139 -10.41 -2.80 -17.18
CA PHE A 139 -9.18 -2.61 -17.94
C PHE A 139 -9.34 -1.31 -18.72
N ASP A 140 -9.01 -0.19 -18.08
CA ASP A 140 -9.06 1.15 -18.67
C ASP A 140 -7.63 1.61 -19.04
#